data_AF-A0A1H9TGU9-F1
#
_entry.id   AF-A0A1H9TGU9-F1
#
_cell.length_a   1.000
_cell.length_b   1.000
_cell.length_c   1.000
_cell.angle_alpha   90.00
_cell.angle_beta   90.00
_cell.angle_gamma   90.00
#
_symmetry.space_group_name_H-M   'P 1'
#
loop_
_entity.id
_entity.type
_entity.pdbx_description
1 polymer ?
#
loop_
_entity_poly.entity_id
_entity_poly.type
_entity_poly.pdbx_seq_one_letter_code
_entity_poly.pdbx_strand_id
1 'polypeptide(L)'
;MFTFDIQKKAYEVKGNLRFARDIENQCSTKQDGINQLNGLALLYMGLQSDSINALLNFLYYGMHPNGRASMEAIEEALDEMLEQDENALDTLFLKAIGVLETSGFFAKMRNALMDNLKKDEKNQALAKQMEQKRKKAISLLSQS
;
A
#
# COMPACT_ATOMS: atom_id res chain seq x y z
N MET A 1 9.46 4.74 -4.42
CA MET A 1 9.99 4.39 -3.08
C MET A 1 9.87 5.63 -2.21
N PHE A 2 9.90 5.50 -0.88
CA PHE A 2 10.03 6.64 0.02
C PHE A 2 10.77 6.22 1.30
N THR A 3 11.19 7.21 2.09
CA THR A 3 11.81 6.99 3.40
C THR A 3 10.75 7.13 4.50
N PHE A 4 10.74 6.19 5.44
CA PHE A 4 9.92 6.20 6.64
C PHE A 4 10.82 6.21 7.87
N ASP A 5 10.68 7.22 8.73
CA ASP A 5 11.51 7.36 9.91
C ASP A 5 10.86 6.67 11.11
N ILE A 6 11.60 5.78 11.77
CA ILE A 6 11.16 5.07 12.99
C ILE A 6 12.28 5.22 14.02
N GLN A 7 11.96 5.73 15.20
CA GLN A 7 12.90 5.84 16.34
C GLN A 7 14.26 6.41 15.92
N LYS A 8 14.26 7.52 15.17
CA LYS A 8 15.45 8.23 14.63
C LYS A 8 16.27 7.48 13.58
N LYS A 9 15.75 6.39 13.02
CA LYS A 9 16.35 5.68 11.90
C LYS A 9 15.46 5.78 10.66
N ALA A 10 16.09 6.11 9.53
CA ALA A 10 15.45 6.17 8.23
C ALA A 10 15.39 4.78 7.58
N TYR A 11 14.18 4.33 7.22
CA TYR A 11 13.94 3.07 6.53
C TYR A 11 13.46 3.34 5.11
N GLU A 12 14.11 2.72 4.13
CA GLU A 12 13.69 2.81 2.75
C GLU A 12 12.57 1.79 2.46
N VAL A 13 11.44 2.27 1.95
CA VAL A 13 10.25 1.48 1.64
C VAL A 13 10.04 1.37 0.12
N LYS A 14 10.06 0.14 -0.40
CA LYS A 14 10.07 -0.17 -1.84
C LYS A 14 9.05 -1.25 -2.23
N GLY A 15 8.34 -1.03 -3.33
CA GLY A 15 7.45 -2.01 -3.98
C GLY A 15 8.15 -2.82 -5.07
N ASN A 16 9.17 -3.60 -4.71
CA ASN A 16 9.93 -4.45 -5.64
C ASN A 16 9.36 -5.88 -5.76
N LEU A 17 10.00 -6.75 -6.56
CA LEU A 17 9.55 -8.14 -6.76
C LEU A 17 9.57 -8.97 -5.46
N ARG A 18 10.56 -8.74 -4.57
CA ARG A 18 10.62 -9.41 -3.26
C ARG A 18 9.38 -9.03 -2.44
N PHE A 19 9.12 -7.74 -2.30
CA PHE A 19 7.92 -7.22 -1.64
C PHE A 19 6.65 -7.87 -2.19
N ALA A 20 6.50 -7.90 -3.51
CA ALA A 20 5.34 -8.50 -4.15
C ALA A 20 5.16 -9.98 -3.78
N ARG A 21 6.25 -10.76 -3.80
CA ARG A 21 6.26 -12.17 -3.41
C ARG A 21 5.90 -12.35 -1.94
N ASP A 22 6.46 -11.52 -1.06
CA ASP A 22 6.19 -11.61 0.38
C ASP A 22 4.71 -11.32 0.66
N ILE A 23 4.14 -10.29 0.06
CA ILE A 23 2.70 -9.97 0.18
C ILE A 23 1.80 -11.08 -0.37
N GLU A 24 2.11 -11.65 -1.54
CA GLU A 24 1.34 -12.78 -2.08
C GLU A 24 1.37 -14.00 -1.16
N ASN A 25 2.50 -14.26 -0.50
CA ASN A 25 2.66 -15.41 0.37
C ASN A 25 2.03 -15.23 1.75
N GLN A 26 2.05 -14.00 2.27
CA GLN A 26 1.70 -13.72 3.67
C GLN A 26 0.34 -13.02 3.84
N CYS A 27 -0.18 -12.35 2.80
CA CYS A 27 -1.39 -11.53 2.89
C CYS A 27 -2.51 -12.00 1.94
N SER A 28 -2.37 -13.19 1.36
CA SER A 28 -3.37 -13.76 0.45
C SER A 28 -4.39 -14.60 1.21
N THR A 29 -5.67 -14.46 0.85
CA THR A 29 -6.76 -15.31 1.40
C THR A 29 -6.85 -16.67 0.69
N LYS A 30 -5.95 -16.96 -0.26
CA LYS A 30 -5.91 -18.25 -0.98
C LYS A 30 -5.67 -19.46 -0.06
N GLN A 31 -5.18 -19.26 1.16
CA GLN A 31 -4.98 -20.36 2.11
C GLN A 31 -6.32 -20.96 2.60
N ASP A 32 -7.41 -20.19 2.60
CA ASP A 32 -8.67 -20.59 3.28
C ASP A 32 -9.76 -21.12 2.33
N GLY A 33 -9.47 -21.27 1.04
CA GLY A 33 -10.37 -21.91 0.05
C GLY A 33 -11.69 -21.16 -0.25
N ILE A 34 -12.02 -20.11 0.49
CA ILE A 34 -13.25 -19.34 0.41
C ILE A 34 -12.84 -17.88 0.16
N ASN A 35 -13.11 -17.37 -1.06
CA ASN A 35 -12.71 -16.06 -1.60
C ASN A 35 -11.23 -15.94 -2.02
N GLN A 36 -10.99 -16.12 -3.32
CA GLN A 36 -9.67 -16.11 -3.97
C GLN A 36 -9.21 -14.69 -4.33
N LEU A 37 -8.88 -13.86 -3.34
CA LEU A 37 -8.23 -12.57 -3.63
C LEU A 37 -6.72 -12.70 -3.42
N ASN A 38 -5.97 -12.34 -4.46
CA ASN A 38 -4.51 -12.30 -4.43
C ASN A 38 -4.03 -11.24 -3.43
N GLY A 39 -2.93 -11.51 -2.72
CA GLY A 39 -2.46 -10.64 -1.63
C GLY A 39 -2.19 -9.21 -2.08
N LEU A 40 -1.68 -9.02 -3.30
CA LEU A 40 -1.41 -7.68 -3.84
C LEU A 40 -2.67 -6.90 -4.18
N ALA A 41 -3.72 -7.59 -4.64
CA ALA A 41 -5.01 -6.96 -4.92
C ALA A 41 -5.68 -6.52 -3.62
N LEU A 42 -5.65 -7.38 -2.59
CA LEU A 42 -6.13 -7.05 -1.24
C LEU A 42 -5.36 -5.87 -0.65
N LEU A 43 -4.03 -5.89 -0.72
CA LEU A 43 -3.21 -4.79 -0.25
C LEU A 43 -3.57 -3.48 -0.96
N TYR A 44 -3.65 -3.49 -2.30
CA TYR A 44 -3.94 -2.30 -3.08
C TYR A 44 -5.34 -1.75 -2.78
N MET A 45 -6.36 -2.60 -2.69
CA MET A 45 -7.71 -2.18 -2.30
C MET A 45 -7.74 -1.64 -0.88
N GLY A 46 -7.03 -2.28 0.06
CA GLY A 46 -6.94 -1.83 1.45
C GLY A 46 -6.27 -0.46 1.57
N LEU A 47 -5.17 -0.21 0.83
CA LEU A 47 -4.55 1.12 0.79
C LEU A 47 -5.48 2.18 0.17
N GLN A 48 -6.25 1.80 -0.85
CA GLN A 48 -7.21 2.69 -1.48
C GLN A 48 -8.37 3.06 -0.52
N SER A 49 -8.75 2.14 0.37
CA SER A 49 -9.78 2.35 1.41
C SER A 49 -9.22 2.75 2.79
N ASP A 50 -7.96 3.20 2.87
CA ASP A 50 -7.32 3.68 4.11
C ASP A 50 -7.29 2.64 5.25
N SER A 51 -7.14 1.36 4.89
CA SER A 51 -6.97 0.27 5.84
C SER A 51 -5.59 0.34 6.51
N ILE A 52 -5.57 0.55 7.83
CA ILE A 52 -4.34 0.53 8.64
C ILE A 52 -3.59 -0.79 8.49
N ASN A 53 -4.28 -1.94 8.48
CA ASN A 53 -3.65 -3.25 8.26
C ASN A 53 -2.93 -3.33 6.91
N ALA A 54 -3.49 -2.72 5.86
CA ALA A 54 -2.83 -2.67 4.56
C ALA A 54 -1.59 -1.77 4.61
N LEU A 55 -1.65 -0.64 5.32
CA LEU A 55 -0.51 0.26 5.50
C LEU A 55 0.63 -0.40 6.29
N LEU A 56 0.31 -1.06 7.40
CA LEU A 56 1.27 -1.81 8.22
C LEU A 56 1.97 -2.91 7.40
N ASN A 57 1.19 -3.73 6.69
CA ASN A 57 1.75 -4.75 5.80
C ASN A 57 2.62 -4.14 4.70
N PHE A 58 2.19 -3.02 4.11
CA PHE A 58 2.97 -2.33 3.09
C PHE A 58 4.33 -1.86 3.64
N LEU A 59 4.35 -1.19 4.80
CA LEU A 59 5.56 -0.70 5.45
C LEU A 59 6.48 -1.86 5.83
N TYR A 60 5.95 -2.86 6.53
CA TYR A 60 6.70 -4.00 7.01
C TYR A 60 7.38 -4.75 5.85
N TYR A 61 6.62 -5.20 4.85
CA TYR A 61 7.19 -5.97 3.74
C TYR A 61 8.00 -5.09 2.77
N GLY A 62 7.70 -3.79 2.70
CA GLY A 62 8.38 -2.83 1.84
C GLY A 62 9.82 -2.56 2.29
N MET A 63 10.09 -2.66 3.59
CA MET A 63 11.43 -2.56 4.16
C MET A 63 12.31 -3.78 3.88
N HIS A 64 13.62 -3.55 3.81
CA HIS A 64 14.60 -4.62 3.59
C HIS A 64 14.65 -5.61 4.78
N PRO A 65 14.57 -6.94 4.56
CA PRO A 65 14.50 -7.93 5.63
C PRO A 65 15.62 -7.80 6.68
N ASN A 66 16.88 -7.63 6.23
CA ASN A 66 18.06 -7.56 7.11
C ASN A 66 18.19 -6.25 7.91
N GLY A 67 17.16 -5.42 7.90
CA GLY A 67 17.14 -4.16 8.66
C GLY A 67 15.74 -3.63 8.80
N ARG A 68 14.73 -4.50 8.79
CA ARG A 68 13.31 -4.19 8.92
C ARG A 68 12.99 -3.90 10.38
N ALA A 69 12.17 -2.88 10.64
CA ALA A 69 11.63 -2.61 11.97
C ALA A 69 10.62 -3.72 12.38
N SER A 70 10.45 -3.95 13.68
CA SER A 70 9.35 -4.81 14.15
C SER A 70 7.99 -4.19 13.79
N MET A 71 6.94 -5.00 13.73
CA MET A 71 5.58 -4.48 13.50
C MET A 71 5.20 -3.48 14.59
N GLU A 72 5.49 -3.82 15.85
CA GLU A 72 5.25 -2.98 17.02
C GLU A 72 5.96 -1.62 16.88
N ALA A 73 7.22 -1.57 16.44
CA ALA A 73 7.92 -0.31 16.22
C ALA A 73 7.36 0.51 15.05
N ILE A 74 6.73 -0.15 14.05
CA ILE A 74 6.03 0.56 12.99
C ILE A 74 4.74 1.16 13.53
N GLU A 75 3.96 0.39 14.31
CA GLU A 75 2.71 0.84 14.94
C GLU A 75 2.97 2.04 15.87
N GLU A 76 3.97 1.95 16.75
CA GLU A 76 4.40 3.07 17.61
C GLU A 76 4.73 4.33 16.80
N ALA A 77 5.47 4.18 15.69
CA ALA A 77 5.81 5.32 14.84
C ALA A 77 4.59 5.93 14.14
N LEU A 78 3.57 5.13 13.81
CA LEU A 78 2.32 5.66 13.25
C LEU A 78 1.49 6.40 14.30
N ASP A 79 1.46 5.90 15.54
CA ASP A 79 0.79 6.57 16.66
C ASP A 79 1.47 7.91 16.95
N GLU A 80 2.81 7.96 17.02
CA GLU A 80 3.57 9.21 17.18
C GLU A 80 3.28 10.23 16.06
N MET A 81 3.12 9.76 14.81
CA MET A 81 2.76 10.63 13.69
C MET A 81 1.35 11.21 13.85
N LEU A 82 0.39 10.40 14.28
CA LEU A 82 -1.00 10.82 14.51
C LEU A 82 -1.13 11.82 15.67
N GLU A 83 -0.33 11.66 16.73
CA GLU A 83 -0.27 12.62 17.84
C GLU A 83 0.21 14.01 17.39
N GLN A 84 1.03 14.07 16.34
CA GLN A 84 1.59 15.32 15.81
C GLN A 84 0.72 15.96 14.73
N ASP A 85 0.15 15.15 13.83
CA ASP A 85 -0.73 15.57 12.74
C ASP A 85 -1.75 14.48 12.43
N GLU A 86 -3.02 14.78 12.70
CA GLU A 86 -4.16 13.88 12.43
C GLU A 86 -4.25 13.46 10.96
N ASN A 87 -3.67 14.23 10.03
CA ASN A 87 -3.66 13.94 8.58
C ASN A 87 -2.35 13.30 8.10
N ALA A 88 -1.41 12.98 9.00
CA ALA A 88 -0.11 12.44 8.62
C ALA A 88 -0.24 11.11 7.86
N LEU A 89 -1.23 10.29 8.22
CA LEU A 89 -1.47 8.99 7.58
C LEU A 89 -2.00 9.13 6.15
N ASP A 90 -2.78 10.16 5.81
CA ASP A 90 -3.27 10.39 4.45
C ASP A 90 -2.11 10.51 3.47
N THR A 91 -1.08 11.27 3.87
CA THR A 91 0.15 11.42 3.10
C THR A 91 0.88 10.08 2.95
N LEU A 92 0.89 9.27 4.01
CA LEU A 92 1.57 7.98 4.00
C LEU A 92 0.85 6.94 3.11
N PHE A 93 -0.49 6.91 3.13
CA PHE A 93 -1.30 6.13 2.20
C PHE A 93 -1.04 6.54 0.76
N LEU A 94 -1.02 7.84 0.46
CA LEU A 94 -0.72 8.34 -0.88
C LEU A 94 0.69 7.95 -1.33
N LYS A 95 1.69 8.03 -0.44
CA LYS A 95 3.05 7.55 -0.74
C LYS A 95 3.06 6.05 -1.04
N ALA A 96 2.40 5.23 -0.21
CA ALA A 96 2.30 3.78 -0.42
C ALA A 96 1.65 3.44 -1.76
N ILE A 97 0.51 4.05 -2.08
CA ILE A 97 -0.16 3.89 -3.39
C ILE A 97 0.79 4.32 -4.52
N GLY A 98 1.47 5.46 -4.37
CA GLY A 98 2.41 5.97 -5.38
C GLY A 98 3.54 4.97 -5.68
N VAL A 99 4.06 4.29 -4.65
CA VAL A 99 5.10 3.26 -4.83
C VAL A 99 4.58 2.08 -5.65
N LEU A 100 3.34 1.64 -5.41
CA LEU A 100 2.73 0.58 -6.21
C LEU A 100 2.46 1.04 -7.64
N GLU A 101 1.97 2.27 -7.82
CA GLU A 101 1.62 2.83 -9.12
C GLU A 101 2.82 3.06 -10.05
N THR A 102 3.97 3.38 -9.47
CA THR A 102 5.24 3.56 -10.20
C THR A 102 5.96 2.23 -10.46
N SER A 103 5.46 1.11 -9.94
CA SER A 103 6.05 -0.21 -10.15
C SER A 103 5.45 -0.91 -11.37
N GLY A 104 6.30 -1.21 -12.36
CA GLY A 104 5.87 -1.86 -13.60
C GLY A 104 5.23 -3.24 -13.39
N PHE A 105 5.61 -3.95 -12.33
CA PHE A 105 5.01 -5.24 -11.96
C PHE A 105 3.56 -5.09 -11.49
N PHE A 106 3.27 -4.06 -10.69
CA PHE A 106 1.93 -3.81 -10.14
C PHE A 106 0.97 -3.25 -11.18
N ALA A 107 1.48 -2.60 -12.23
CA ALA A 107 0.67 -2.02 -13.29
C ALA A 107 -0.30 -3.03 -13.94
N LYS A 108 0.14 -4.28 -14.14
CA LYS A 108 -0.69 -5.33 -14.74
C LYS A 108 -1.84 -5.76 -13.82
N MET A 109 -1.55 -5.97 -12.54
CA MET A 109 -2.56 -6.33 -11.53
C MET A 109 -3.59 -5.21 -11.37
N ARG A 110 -3.13 -3.96 -11.23
CA ARG A 110 -4.00 -2.78 -11.14
C ARG A 110 -4.92 -2.66 -12.35
N ASN A 111 -4.40 -2.79 -13.57
CA ASN A 111 -5.22 -2.68 -14.77
C ASN A 111 -6.35 -3.71 -14.77
N ALA A 112 -6.04 -4.97 -14.45
CA ALA A 112 -7.05 -6.02 -14.35
C ALA A 112 -8.11 -5.71 -13.27
N LEU A 113 -7.68 -5.22 -12.10
CA LEU A 113 -8.60 -4.81 -11.03
C LEU A 113 -9.52 -3.66 -11.48
N MET A 114 -8.95 -2.59 -12.03
CA MET A 114 -9.71 -1.42 -12.46
C MET A 114 -10.67 -1.73 -13.60
N ASP A 115 -10.27 -2.59 -14.54
CA ASP A 115 -11.14 -3.04 -15.62
C ASP A 115 -12.34 -3.83 -15.09
N ASN A 116 -12.13 -4.68 -14.08
CA ASN A 116 -13.21 -5.41 -13.43
C ASN A 116 -14.15 -4.48 -12.67
N LEU A 117 -13.62 -3.49 -11.95
CA LEU A 117 -14.44 -2.50 -11.25
C LEU A 117 -15.26 -1.64 -12.23
N LYS A 118 -14.70 -1.26 -13.38
CA LYS A 118 -15.40 -0.45 -14.38
C LYS A 118 -16.50 -1.20 -15.13
N LYS A 119 -16.43 -2.53 -15.20
CA LYS A 119 -17.44 -3.38 -15.85
C LYS A 119 -18.74 -3.48 -15.06
N ASP A 120 -18.69 -3.30 -13.74
CA ASP A 120 -19.87 -3.28 -12.88
C ASP A 120 -20.34 -1.84 -12.66
N GLU A 121 -21.55 -1.52 -13.10
CA GLU A 121 -22.14 -0.17 -12.95
C GLU A 121 -22.18 0.29 -11.48
N LYS A 122 -22.33 -0.64 -10.53
CA LYS A 122 -22.35 -0.34 -9.10
C LYS A 122 -21.00 0.16 -8.59
N ASN A 123 -19.91 -0.17 -9.27
CA ASN A 123 -18.55 0.13 -8.86
C ASN A 123 -17.95 1.34 -9.60
N GLN A 124 -18.70 2.00 -10.49
CA GLN A 124 -18.18 3.15 -11.25
C GLN A 124 -17.73 4.33 -10.36
N ALA A 125 -18.48 4.61 -9.29
CA ALA A 125 -18.13 5.68 -8.35
C ALA A 125 -16.81 5.36 -7.64
N LEU A 126 -16.67 4.12 -7.15
CA LEU A 126 -15.45 3.63 -6.52
C LEU A 126 -14.26 3.68 -7.49
N ALA A 127 -14.44 3.22 -8.72
CA ALA A 127 -13.38 3.26 -9.75
C ALA A 127 -12.91 4.70 -10.03
N LYS A 128 -13.82 5.68 -10.07
CA LYS A 128 -13.46 7.10 -10.22
C LYS A 128 -12.68 7.63 -9.01
N GLN A 129 -13.10 7.30 -7.79
CA GLN A 129 -12.40 7.70 -6.57
C GLN A 129 -10.98 7.13 -6.50
N MET A 130 -10.82 5.83 -6.79
CA MET A 130 -9.51 5.17 -6.84
C MET A 130 -8.60 5.81 -7.89
N GLU A 131 -9.12 6.17 -9.06
CA GLU A 131 -8.36 6.85 -10.11
C GLU A 131 -7.90 8.26 -9.68
N GLN A 132 -8.75 9.00 -8.95
CA GLN A 132 -8.38 10.30 -8.40
C GLN A 132 -7.28 10.17 -7.34
N LYS A 133 -7.43 9.23 -6.41
CA LYS A 133 -6.43 8.97 -5.36
C LYS A 133 -5.10 8.52 -5.95
N ARG A 134 -5.14 7.67 -6.98
CA ARG A 134 -3.98 7.28 -7.80
C ARG A 134 -3.26 8.48 -8.40
N LYS A 135 -3.96 9.40 -9.06
CA LYS A 135 -3.33 10.60 -9.67
C LYS A 135 -2.64 11.47 -8.62
N LYS A 136 -3.29 11.67 -7.46
CA LYS A 136 -2.70 12.38 -6.32
C LYS A 136 -1.44 11.68 -5.82
N ALA A 137 -1.51 10.36 -5.62
CA ALA A 137 -0.40 9.53 -5.15
C ALA A 137 0.83 9.58 -6.07
N ILE A 138 0.63 9.49 -7.39
CA ILE A 138 1.72 9.61 -8.37
C ILE A 138 2.34 11.00 -8.31
N SER A 139 1.51 12.06 -8.31
CA SER A 139 1.99 13.45 -8.25
C SER A 139 2.81 13.71 -7.00
N LEU A 140 2.35 13.23 -5.84
CA LEU A 140 3.04 13.39 -4.56
C LEU A 140 4.41 12.72 -4.59
N LEU A 141 4.47 11.46 -5.04
CA LEU A 141 5.71 10.69 -5.05
C LEU A 141 6.72 11.21 -6.08
N SER A 142 6.26 11.81 -7.18
CA SER A 142 7.15 12.43 -8.18
C SER A 142 7.74 13.78 -7.73
N GLN A 143 7.19 14.40 -6.69
CA GLN A 143 7.69 15.65 -6.09
C GLN A 143 8.57 15.41 -4.85
N SER A 144 8.59 14.18 -4.34
CA SER A 144 9.35 13.74 -3.17
C SER A 144 10.75 13.27 -3.55
#